data_AF-A0A0X3PHB9-F1
#
_entry.id   AF-A0A0X3PHB9-F1
#
_cell.length_a   1.000
_cell.length_b   1.000
_cell.length_c   1.000
_cell.angle_alpha   90.00
_cell.angle_beta   90.00
_cell.angle_gamma   90.00
#
_symmetry.space_group_name_H-M   'P 1'
#
loop_
_entity.id
_entity.type
_entity.pdbx_description
1 polymer ?
#
loop_
_entity_poly.entity_id
_entity_poly.type
_entity_poly.pdbx_seq_one_letter_code
_entity_poly.pdbx_strand_id
1 'polypeptide(L)'
;MSFKRIIETSEPNVSTNASSPAISESSQLWVKKYEPVRYLDLISSEAVNRQLLSWLKAWDYSVFGIEPKPSGTTTTSTISDDVGDRAPPPSSSTSRFGKSGQSASGTARHDAAEKELNISMLDPRDGRPFYRLVLLSGPPGLGKTTLAHLLARHAGYQVIEMNSSDDRSPAAMRERLETVASSQTSLNPTIAANSTVLKPSCLILDEVDGALPAAVEVLSTAACNAAPVAGERKRAGKKHRSALVLRRPVICICNDLYAPSLRPLRAPGVPCFILRLPSIDLNRLISRLDWIARTEDIVVGKNFLSNLADSSGRDIRACLNALQFLKA
;
A
#
# COMPACT_ATOMS: atom_id res chain seq x y z
N MET A 1 -30.66 36.34 58.60
CA MET A 1 -29.56 36.77 59.50
C MET A 1 -28.27 36.16 58.95
N SER A 2 -27.62 36.81 57.98
CA SER A 2 -26.59 37.86 58.14
C SER A 2 -25.36 37.41 58.94
N PHE A 3 -24.23 37.22 58.25
CA PHE A 3 -22.85 37.64 58.57
C PHE A 3 -21.97 37.25 57.35
N LYS A 4 -21.78 38.09 56.32
CA LYS A 4 -20.72 39.13 56.13
C LYS A 4 -19.37 38.74 56.77
N ARG A 5 -18.38 38.30 55.99
CA ARG A 5 -17.37 39.04 55.19
C ARG A 5 -16.05 39.21 55.96
N ILE A 6 -14.97 38.62 55.44
CA ILE A 6 -13.64 39.22 55.43
C ILE A 6 -13.12 39.10 53.98
N ILE A 7 -12.67 40.24 53.46
CA ILE A 7 -12.07 40.51 52.16
C ILE A 7 -10.62 40.92 52.45
N GLU A 8 -9.65 40.49 51.63
CA GLU A 8 -8.52 41.28 51.08
C GLU A 8 -7.66 40.32 50.21
N THR A 9 -7.79 40.35 48.88
CA THR A 9 -7.11 41.20 47.85
C THR A 9 -5.67 40.77 47.52
N SER A 10 -5.47 40.23 46.30
CA SER A 10 -4.59 40.81 45.26
C SER A 10 -4.57 39.92 44.01
N GLU A 11 -4.75 40.54 42.85
CA GLU A 11 -5.07 40.01 41.52
C GLU A 11 -3.87 39.34 40.76
N PRO A 12 -3.84 39.27 39.40
CA PRO A 12 -4.25 38.09 38.64
C PRO A 12 -3.09 37.52 37.80
N ASN A 13 -3.14 36.26 37.39
CA ASN A 13 -2.30 35.80 36.28
C ASN A 13 -3.17 35.32 35.12
N VAL A 14 -3.43 36.28 34.23
CA VAL A 14 -3.84 36.07 32.85
C VAL A 14 -2.68 35.44 32.13
N SER A 15 -2.84 34.21 31.64
CA SER A 15 -2.21 33.80 30.39
C SER A 15 -2.82 32.52 29.84
N THR A 16 -3.51 32.73 28.71
CA THR A 16 -3.59 31.85 27.53
C THR A 16 -4.43 30.59 27.64
N ASN A 17 -5.75 30.79 27.52
CA ASN A 17 -6.53 30.01 26.57
C ASN A 17 -5.80 30.07 25.22
N ALA A 18 -5.10 29.00 24.85
CA ALA A 18 -4.70 28.78 23.47
C ALA A 18 -5.97 28.41 22.68
N SER A 19 -6.74 29.44 22.32
CA SER A 19 -7.57 29.39 21.14
C SER A 19 -6.65 29.05 19.98
N SER A 20 -6.69 27.79 19.52
CA SER A 20 -6.18 27.47 18.19
C SER A 20 -6.85 28.44 17.23
N PRO A 21 -6.09 29.18 16.41
CA PRO A 21 -6.73 30.01 15.40
C PRO A 21 -7.50 29.03 14.52
N ALA A 22 -8.81 29.27 14.36
CA ALA A 22 -9.54 28.75 13.24
C ALA A 22 -8.81 29.27 12.00
N ILE A 23 -7.89 28.46 11.46
CA ILE A 23 -7.36 28.64 10.12
C ILE A 23 -8.61 28.66 9.27
N SER A 24 -8.91 29.81 8.66
CA SER A 24 -10.03 29.95 7.73
C SER A 24 -10.01 28.76 6.78
N GLU A 25 -11.09 27.99 6.71
CA GLU A 25 -11.20 26.80 5.84
C GLU A 25 -10.90 27.12 4.35
N SER A 26 -10.86 28.41 3.99
CA SER A 26 -10.45 28.93 2.69
C SER A 26 -8.94 28.82 2.39
N SER A 27 -8.07 28.61 3.38
CA SER A 27 -6.61 28.66 3.20
C SER A 27 -5.97 27.30 2.88
N GLN A 28 -6.72 26.20 3.00
CA GLN A 28 -6.18 24.86 2.82
C GLN A 28 -6.14 24.47 1.33
N LEU A 29 -5.00 23.99 0.85
CA LEU A 29 -4.86 23.42 -0.50
C LEU A 29 -5.86 22.27 -0.69
N TRP A 30 -6.60 22.30 -1.79
CA TRP A 30 -7.64 21.30 -2.08
C TRP A 30 -7.07 19.89 -2.18
N VAL A 31 -5.85 19.76 -2.67
CA VAL A 31 -5.10 18.49 -2.71
C VAL A 31 -5.01 17.83 -1.34
N LYS A 32 -4.88 18.63 -0.27
CA LYS A 32 -4.85 18.14 1.11
C LYS A 32 -6.23 17.99 1.72
N LYS A 33 -7.15 18.93 1.45
CA LYS A 33 -8.54 18.89 1.95
C LYS A 33 -9.29 17.64 1.47
N TYR A 34 -9.07 17.25 0.21
CA TYR A 34 -9.75 16.14 -0.45
C TYR A 34 -8.89 14.88 -0.58
N GLU A 35 -7.79 14.79 0.17
CA GLU A 35 -6.93 13.61 0.22
C GLU A 35 -7.76 12.40 0.70
N PRO A 36 -7.72 11.24 0.00
CA PRO A 36 -8.51 10.08 0.37
C PRO A 36 -8.07 9.55 1.75
N VAL A 37 -9.05 9.32 2.62
CA VAL A 37 -8.83 8.79 3.98
C VAL A 37 -9.19 7.31 4.06
N ARG A 38 -10.13 6.85 3.23
CA ARG A 38 -10.60 5.46 3.20
C ARG A 38 -10.28 4.79 1.87
N TYR A 39 -10.25 3.47 1.89
CA TYR A 39 -10.03 2.64 0.69
C TYR A 39 -11.01 2.97 -0.44
N LEU A 40 -12.29 3.21 -0.09
CA LEU A 40 -13.35 3.52 -1.06
C LEU A 40 -13.20 4.90 -1.72
N ASP A 41 -12.42 5.79 -1.11
CA ASP A 41 -12.20 7.14 -1.65
C ASP A 41 -11.10 7.14 -2.73
N LEU A 42 -10.33 6.05 -2.87
CA LEU A 42 -9.27 5.91 -3.87
C LEU A 42 -9.85 5.78 -5.28
N ILE A 43 -9.46 6.71 -6.16
CA ILE A 43 -9.83 6.68 -7.59
C ILE A 43 -8.86 5.88 -8.48
N SER A 44 -7.80 5.29 -7.90
CA SER A 44 -6.87 4.39 -8.57
C SER A 44 -7.50 3.04 -8.97
N SER A 45 -6.88 2.32 -9.91
CA SER A 45 -7.37 1.01 -10.37
C SER A 45 -7.57 0.03 -9.22
N GLU A 46 -8.78 -0.51 -9.11
CA GLU A 46 -9.15 -1.45 -8.05
C GLU A 46 -8.30 -2.73 -8.08
N ALA A 47 -7.91 -3.19 -9.27
CA ALA A 47 -7.03 -4.36 -9.42
C ALA A 47 -5.66 -4.12 -8.77
N VAL A 48 -5.06 -2.95 -8.97
CA VAL A 48 -3.76 -2.60 -8.38
C VAL A 48 -3.89 -2.46 -6.86
N ASN A 49 -4.99 -1.84 -6.39
CA ASN A 49 -5.26 -1.68 -4.96
C ASN A 49 -5.40 -3.06 -4.27
N ARG A 50 -6.11 -3.99 -4.90
CA ARG A 50 -6.28 -5.38 -4.42
C ARG A 50 -4.95 -6.13 -4.42
N GLN A 51 -4.14 -6.01 -5.47
CA GLN A 51 -2.83 -6.65 -5.55
C GLN A 51 -1.86 -6.14 -4.47
N LEU A 52 -1.80 -4.83 -4.23
CA LEU A 52 -0.98 -4.25 -3.17
C LEU A 52 -1.47 -4.66 -1.78
N LEU A 53 -2.79 -4.71 -1.56
CA LEU A 53 -3.36 -5.18 -0.29
C LEU A 53 -3.12 -6.68 -0.08
N SER A 54 -3.24 -7.49 -1.13
CA SER A 54 -2.94 -8.92 -1.11
C SER A 54 -1.48 -9.17 -0.74
N TRP A 55 -0.56 -8.41 -1.34
CA TRP A 55 0.85 -8.44 -0.98
C TRP A 55 1.09 -8.05 0.49
N LEU A 56 0.48 -6.97 0.98
CA LEU A 56 0.58 -6.56 2.39
C LEU A 56 0.06 -7.64 3.34
N LYS A 57 -1.02 -8.34 2.96
CA LYS A 57 -1.58 -9.46 3.73
C LYS A 57 -0.71 -10.72 3.69
N ALA A 58 0.05 -10.94 2.62
CA ALA A 58 0.99 -12.06 2.56
C ALA A 58 2.07 -11.94 3.66
N TRP A 59 2.36 -10.72 4.11
CA TRP A 59 3.25 -10.48 5.25
C TRP A 59 2.59 -10.79 6.61
N ASP A 60 1.27 -10.98 6.68
CA ASP A 60 0.54 -11.08 7.95
C ASP A 60 1.07 -12.22 8.84
N TYR A 61 1.32 -13.39 8.25
CA TYR A 61 1.90 -14.52 8.95
C TYR A 61 3.29 -14.21 9.51
N SER A 62 4.17 -13.65 8.67
CA SER A 62 5.56 -13.38 9.05
C SER A 62 5.74 -12.20 10.01
N VAL A 63 4.79 -11.25 10.03
CA VAL A 63 4.88 -10.02 10.84
C VAL A 63 4.00 -10.07 12.07
N PHE A 64 2.78 -10.61 11.97
CA PHE A 64 1.80 -10.67 13.06
C PHE A 64 1.62 -12.08 13.63
N GLY A 65 2.21 -13.12 13.02
CA GLY A 65 2.04 -14.50 13.46
C GLY A 65 0.63 -15.04 13.20
N ILE A 66 -0.16 -14.37 12.36
CA ILE A 66 -1.52 -14.80 12.02
C ILE A 66 -1.42 -15.91 11.00
N GLU A 67 -1.75 -17.14 11.39
CA GLU A 67 -1.82 -18.26 10.46
C GLU A 67 -2.74 -17.91 9.28
N PRO A 68 -2.31 -18.15 8.04
CA PRO A 68 -3.15 -17.91 6.88
C PRO A 68 -4.40 -18.78 7.04
N LYS A 69 -5.56 -18.12 7.14
CA LYS A 69 -6.84 -18.82 7.26
C LYS A 69 -6.92 -19.82 6.10
N PRO A 70 -7.09 -21.13 6.33
CA PRO A 70 -7.24 -22.08 5.24
C PRO A 70 -8.43 -21.61 4.42
N SER A 71 -8.23 -21.40 3.12
CA SER A 71 -9.30 -21.06 2.20
C SER A 71 -10.26 -22.24 2.12
N GLY A 72 -11.21 -22.28 3.06
CA GLY A 72 -12.27 -23.27 3.13
C GLY A 72 -13.29 -23.01 2.05
N THR A 73 -13.36 -23.95 1.12
CA THR A 73 -14.62 -24.60 0.70
C THR A 73 -15.73 -23.67 0.22
N THR A 74 -15.88 -23.57 -1.10
CA THR A 74 -17.18 -23.32 -1.73
C THR A 74 -18.20 -24.29 -1.11
N THR A 75 -19.18 -23.73 -0.42
CA THR A 75 -20.39 -24.42 0.03
C THR A 75 -21.11 -24.98 -1.18
N THR A 76 -20.86 -26.25 -1.52
CA THR A 76 -21.78 -27.06 -2.32
C THR A 76 -22.60 -27.87 -1.34
N SER A 77 -23.73 -27.32 -0.93
CA SER A 77 -24.80 -28.05 -0.29
C SER A 77 -25.44 -28.98 -1.33
N THR A 78 -25.08 -30.27 -1.31
CA THR A 78 -25.88 -31.32 -1.96
C THR A 78 -25.78 -32.59 -1.13
N ILE A 79 -26.80 -32.76 -0.28
CA ILE A 79 -27.64 -33.96 -0.15
C ILE A 79 -26.91 -35.29 -0.38
N SER A 80 -26.79 -36.03 0.72
CA SER A 80 -26.62 -37.48 0.81
C SER A 80 -27.49 -38.25 -0.16
N ASP A 81 -26.90 -39.24 -0.85
CA ASP A 81 -27.56 -40.53 -1.10
C ASP A 81 -26.52 -41.61 -1.47
N ASP A 82 -27.00 -42.83 -1.29
CA ASP A 82 -26.34 -44.08 -0.90
C ASP A 82 -25.91 -44.94 -2.12
N VAL A 83 -24.86 -45.76 -1.91
CA VAL A 83 -24.58 -47.12 -2.45
C VAL A 83 -24.48 -47.38 -3.98
N GLY A 84 -23.40 -48.08 -4.38
CA GLY A 84 -23.50 -49.20 -5.33
C GLY A 84 -22.56 -49.23 -6.54
N ASP A 85 -21.41 -49.88 -6.35
CA ASP A 85 -20.78 -50.91 -7.21
C ASP A 85 -20.49 -50.69 -8.72
N ARG A 86 -19.33 -51.26 -9.11
CA ARG A 86 -18.91 -51.78 -10.44
C ARG A 86 -18.00 -50.95 -11.37
N ALA A 87 -16.94 -51.65 -11.79
CA ALA A 87 -15.84 -51.29 -12.68
C ALA A 87 -16.24 -51.01 -14.17
N PRO A 88 -15.35 -50.44 -15.00
CA PRO A 88 -15.70 -49.76 -16.25
C PRO A 88 -15.60 -50.65 -17.50
N PRO A 89 -16.22 -50.24 -18.63
CA PRO A 89 -15.63 -50.49 -19.95
C PRO A 89 -15.75 -49.31 -20.95
N PRO A 90 -15.13 -49.41 -22.15
CA PRO A 90 -14.56 -48.27 -22.87
C PRO A 90 -15.25 -47.87 -24.18
N SER A 91 -14.81 -46.71 -24.69
CA SER A 91 -14.64 -46.33 -26.12
C SER A 91 -15.83 -45.85 -26.97
N SER A 92 -15.52 -44.73 -27.65
CA SER A 92 -15.87 -44.38 -29.04
C SER A 92 -17.22 -43.71 -29.37
N SER A 93 -17.09 -42.40 -29.61
CA SER A 93 -17.42 -41.73 -30.87
C SER A 93 -18.77 -41.02 -31.05
N THR A 94 -18.63 -39.79 -31.55
CA THR A 94 -19.47 -39.12 -32.57
C THR A 94 -20.65 -38.26 -32.11
N SER A 95 -20.44 -36.93 -32.15
CA SER A 95 -21.09 -35.94 -33.04
C SER A 95 -21.25 -34.60 -32.30
N ARG A 96 -20.56 -33.56 -32.76
CA ARG A 96 -21.02 -32.50 -33.68
C ARG A 96 -21.86 -31.41 -33.01
N PHE A 97 -21.45 -30.18 -33.37
CA PHE A 97 -22.27 -28.97 -33.51
C PHE A 97 -22.53 -28.12 -32.26
N GLY A 98 -22.15 -26.84 -32.36
CA GLY A 98 -22.52 -25.81 -31.39
C GLY A 98 -21.53 -24.66 -31.26
N LYS A 99 -21.10 -24.05 -32.37
CA LYS A 99 -20.40 -22.76 -32.35
C LYS A 99 -21.43 -21.67 -32.00
N SER A 100 -21.32 -21.05 -30.83
CA SER A 100 -21.89 -19.72 -30.59
C SER A 100 -21.32 -19.07 -29.32
N GLY A 101 -20.69 -17.91 -29.51
CA GLY A 101 -20.57 -16.84 -28.51
C GLY A 101 -19.67 -17.07 -27.30
N GLN A 102 -18.34 -17.05 -27.46
CA GLN A 102 -17.46 -16.78 -26.32
C GLN A 102 -17.45 -15.28 -26.02
N SER A 103 -18.14 -14.91 -24.94
CA SER A 103 -17.92 -13.66 -24.23
C SER A 103 -16.47 -13.55 -23.75
N ALA A 104 -15.76 -12.53 -24.22
CA ALA A 104 -14.39 -12.20 -23.84
C ALA A 104 -14.27 -11.54 -22.45
N SER A 105 -14.97 -12.02 -21.42
CA SER A 105 -14.89 -11.46 -20.05
C SER A 105 -14.37 -12.43 -18.97
N GLY A 106 -14.12 -13.70 -19.32
CA GLY A 106 -13.67 -14.72 -18.35
C GLY A 106 -12.16 -14.79 -18.11
N THR A 107 -11.34 -14.47 -19.11
CA THR A 107 -9.87 -14.61 -19.04
C THR A 107 -9.22 -13.58 -18.13
N ALA A 108 -9.62 -12.31 -18.20
CA ALA A 108 -9.04 -11.25 -17.37
C ALA A 108 -9.28 -11.45 -15.86
N ARG A 109 -10.41 -12.07 -15.48
CA ARG A 109 -10.70 -12.41 -14.08
C ARG A 109 -9.86 -13.59 -13.59
N HIS A 110 -9.63 -14.59 -14.45
CA HIS A 110 -8.77 -15.73 -14.14
C HIS A 110 -7.30 -15.29 -14.01
N ASP A 111 -6.80 -14.47 -14.95
CA ASP A 111 -5.43 -13.93 -14.94
C ASP A 111 -5.17 -13.02 -13.72
N ALA A 112 -6.17 -12.25 -13.29
CA ALA A 112 -6.07 -11.41 -12.10
C ALA A 112 -6.03 -12.25 -10.82
N ALA A 113 -6.87 -13.29 -10.72
CA ALA A 113 -6.88 -14.20 -9.59
C ALA A 113 -5.59 -15.02 -9.49
N GLU A 114 -5.05 -15.49 -10.63
CA GLU A 114 -3.76 -16.18 -10.68
C GLU A 114 -2.60 -15.27 -10.27
N LYS A 115 -2.62 -13.99 -10.68
CA LYS A 115 -1.64 -13.00 -10.19
C LYS A 115 -1.78 -12.76 -8.69
N GLU A 116 -2.98 -12.64 -8.15
CA GLU A 116 -3.21 -12.48 -6.70
C GLU A 116 -2.72 -13.69 -5.89
N LEU A 117 -2.90 -14.90 -6.43
CA LEU A 117 -2.37 -16.13 -5.84
C LEU A 117 -0.84 -16.17 -5.87
N ASN A 118 -0.23 -15.81 -7.00
CA ASN A 118 1.24 -15.73 -7.14
C ASN A 118 1.87 -14.69 -6.20
N ILE A 119 1.20 -13.55 -5.99
CA ILE A 119 1.67 -12.49 -5.07
C ILE A 119 1.65 -12.96 -3.61
N SER A 120 0.67 -13.79 -3.27
CA SER A 120 0.51 -14.33 -1.91
C SER A 120 1.35 -15.58 -1.64
N MET A 121 2.13 -16.04 -2.62
CA MET A 121 3.00 -17.20 -2.44
C MET A 121 4.07 -16.91 -1.40
N LEU A 122 4.12 -17.78 -0.38
CA LEU A 122 5.14 -17.77 0.65
C LEU A 122 6.32 -18.62 0.20
N ASP A 123 7.54 -18.13 0.44
CA ASP A 123 8.78 -18.88 0.31
C ASP A 123 8.81 -19.99 1.37
N PRO A 124 8.88 -21.28 0.97
CA PRO A 124 8.93 -22.42 1.88
C PRO A 124 10.13 -22.40 2.86
N ARG A 125 11.18 -21.63 2.55
CA ARG A 125 12.42 -21.59 3.35
C ARG A 125 12.28 -20.69 4.58
N ASP A 126 11.63 -19.54 4.40
CA ASP A 126 11.59 -18.47 5.40
C ASP A 126 10.15 -18.18 5.90
N GLY A 127 9.12 -18.78 5.31
CA GLY A 127 7.71 -18.52 5.63
C GLY A 127 7.27 -17.09 5.30
N ARG A 128 7.99 -16.41 4.40
CA ARG A 128 7.76 -15.00 4.01
C ARG A 128 7.27 -14.91 2.58
N PRO A 129 6.63 -13.81 2.17
CA PRO A 129 6.26 -13.61 0.77
C PRO A 129 7.45 -13.76 -0.17
N PHE A 130 7.25 -14.45 -1.28
CA PHE A 130 8.24 -14.57 -2.35
C PHE A 130 8.69 -13.20 -2.82
N TYR A 131 7.74 -12.27 -2.98
CA TYR A 131 8.03 -10.87 -3.25
C TYR A 131 8.20 -10.10 -1.94
N ARG A 132 9.44 -9.70 -1.65
CA ARG A 132 9.77 -8.94 -0.45
C ARG A 132 9.64 -7.44 -0.63
N LEU A 133 9.70 -6.98 -1.87
CA LEU A 133 9.57 -5.60 -2.27
C LEU A 133 8.38 -5.44 -3.21
N VAL A 134 7.71 -4.30 -3.12
CA VAL A 134 6.82 -3.82 -4.18
C VAL A 134 7.38 -2.54 -4.76
N LEU A 135 7.39 -2.41 -6.07
CA LEU A 135 7.72 -1.18 -6.79
C LEU A 135 6.46 -0.66 -7.49
N LEU A 136 5.90 0.42 -6.97
CA LEU A 136 4.80 1.17 -7.57
C LEU A 136 5.36 2.15 -8.60
N SER A 137 4.99 1.95 -9.87
CA SER A 137 5.35 2.83 -10.98
C SER A 137 4.12 3.43 -11.64
N GLY A 138 4.21 4.67 -12.09
CA GLY A 138 3.19 5.31 -12.90
C GLY A 138 3.43 6.81 -13.03
N PRO A 139 2.69 7.51 -13.90
CA PRO A 139 2.82 8.95 -14.06
C PRO A 139 2.54 9.71 -12.75
N PRO A 140 3.00 10.96 -12.66
CA PRO A 140 2.73 11.81 -11.50
C PRO A 140 1.23 12.03 -11.32
N GLY A 141 0.82 12.37 -10.10
CA GLY A 141 -0.56 12.80 -9.84
C GLY A 141 -1.63 11.70 -9.80
N LEU A 142 -1.26 10.43 -9.95
CA LEU A 142 -2.19 9.29 -9.77
C LEU A 142 -2.43 8.89 -8.31
N GLY A 143 -1.74 9.54 -7.36
CA GLY A 143 -1.85 9.23 -5.93
C GLY A 143 -1.05 7.99 -5.49
N LYS A 144 0.10 7.69 -6.10
CA LYS A 144 0.98 6.56 -5.71
C LYS A 144 1.36 6.59 -4.22
N THR A 145 1.88 7.72 -3.75
CA THR A 145 2.25 7.94 -2.34
C THR A 145 1.04 7.77 -1.43
N THR A 146 -0.08 8.40 -1.78
CA THR A 146 -1.32 8.31 -1.01
C THR A 146 -1.86 6.87 -0.96
N LEU A 147 -1.80 6.13 -2.07
CA LEU A 147 -2.20 4.73 -2.15
C LEU A 147 -1.37 3.86 -1.21
N ALA A 148 -0.05 4.00 -1.25
CA ALA A 148 0.86 3.22 -0.39
C ALA A 148 0.62 3.51 1.09
N HIS A 149 0.52 4.78 1.48
CA HIS A 149 0.25 5.20 2.85
C HIS A 149 -1.09 4.67 3.36
N LEU A 150 -2.14 4.82 2.56
CA LEU A 150 -3.49 4.44 2.95
C LEU A 150 -3.61 2.93 3.10
N LEU A 151 -3.07 2.14 2.17
CA LEU A 151 -3.12 0.68 2.24
C LEU A 151 -2.26 0.11 3.37
N ALA A 152 -1.07 0.66 3.60
CA ALA A 152 -0.22 0.23 4.72
C ALA A 152 -0.90 0.50 6.07
N ARG A 153 -1.49 1.69 6.27
CA ARG A 153 -2.26 2.02 7.48
C ARG A 153 -3.50 1.14 7.62
N HIS A 154 -4.20 0.88 6.51
CA HIS A 154 -5.38 0.02 6.47
C HIS A 154 -5.06 -1.43 6.83
N ALA A 155 -3.87 -1.92 6.46
CA ALA A 155 -3.37 -3.24 6.85
C ALA A 155 -2.78 -3.28 8.28
N GLY A 156 -2.87 -2.19 9.04
CA GLY A 156 -2.45 -2.15 10.45
C GLY A 156 -0.97 -1.85 10.69
N TYR A 157 -0.21 -1.47 9.65
CA TYR A 157 1.19 -1.11 9.78
C TYR A 157 1.40 0.34 10.23
N GLN A 158 2.48 0.59 10.96
CA GLN A 158 3.03 1.92 11.20
C GLN A 158 3.88 2.32 9.99
N VAL A 159 3.45 3.33 9.24
CA VAL A 159 4.18 3.80 8.06
C VAL A 159 5.39 4.62 8.47
N ILE A 160 6.55 4.27 7.92
CA ILE A 160 7.79 5.06 7.96
C ILE A 160 8.09 5.44 6.52
N GLU A 161 7.97 6.73 6.21
CA GLU A 161 8.22 7.27 4.88
C GLU A 161 9.64 7.82 4.80
N MET A 162 10.32 7.55 3.69
CA MET A 162 11.58 8.19 3.32
C MET A 162 11.46 8.73 1.90
N ASN A 163 11.66 10.03 1.75
CA ASN A 163 11.77 10.63 0.44
C ASN A 163 13.20 10.42 -0.08
N SER A 164 13.35 9.74 -1.21
CA SER A 164 14.65 9.41 -1.77
C SER A 164 15.38 10.62 -2.37
N SER A 165 14.69 11.74 -2.60
CA SER A 165 15.36 12.98 -3.01
C SER A 165 16.20 13.60 -1.89
N ASP A 166 15.88 13.31 -0.62
CA ASP A 166 16.58 13.81 0.57
C ASP A 166 17.70 12.86 1.06
N ASP A 167 17.44 11.55 1.12
CA ASP A 167 18.40 10.54 1.63
C ASP A 167 19.10 9.77 0.49
N ARG A 168 19.96 10.47 -0.26
CA ARG A 168 20.64 9.88 -1.45
C ARG A 168 21.77 8.90 -1.10
N SER A 169 22.21 8.81 0.14
CA SER A 169 23.39 8.01 0.51
C SER A 169 23.04 6.54 0.77
N PRO A 170 23.87 5.58 0.30
CA PRO A 170 23.68 4.16 0.59
C PRO A 170 23.80 3.85 2.09
N ALA A 171 24.53 4.68 2.85
CA ALA A 171 24.68 4.55 4.29
C ALA A 171 23.38 4.89 5.03
N ALA A 172 22.73 6.01 4.70
CA ALA A 172 21.46 6.41 5.29
C ALA A 172 20.35 5.39 5.00
N MET A 173 20.26 4.92 3.74
CA MET A 173 19.30 3.88 3.38
C MET A 173 19.53 2.60 4.19
N ARG A 174 20.78 2.18 4.36
CA ARG A 174 21.12 0.99 5.15
C ARG A 174 20.74 1.14 6.62
N GLU A 175 21.06 2.26 7.24
CA GLU A 175 20.76 2.55 8.65
C GLU A 175 19.25 2.50 8.91
N ARG A 176 18.46 3.07 7.99
CA ARG A 176 17.00 3.05 8.07
C ARG A 176 16.44 1.66 7.88
N LEU A 177 16.94 0.89 6.91
CA LEU A 177 16.56 -0.51 6.76
C LEU A 177 16.93 -1.34 7.99
N GLU A 178 18.09 -1.11 8.61
CA GLU A 178 18.52 -1.76 9.85
C GLU A 178 17.58 -1.39 11.01
N THR A 179 17.16 -0.13 11.11
CA THR A 179 16.19 0.35 12.09
C THR A 179 14.83 -0.33 11.91
N VAL A 180 14.32 -0.40 10.68
CA VAL A 180 13.03 -1.04 10.37
C VAL A 180 13.09 -2.55 10.58
N ALA A 181 14.19 -3.20 10.18
CA ALA A 181 14.39 -4.63 10.35
C ALA A 181 14.57 -5.04 11.83
N SER A 182 15.18 -4.17 12.65
CA SER A 182 15.41 -4.39 14.08
C SER A 182 14.25 -3.96 14.97
N SER A 183 13.27 -3.21 14.41
CA SER A 183 12.06 -2.80 15.12
C SER A 183 11.18 -4.02 15.45
N GLN A 184 11.57 -4.76 16.50
CA GLN A 184 10.80 -5.84 17.07
C GLN A 184 9.64 -5.24 17.86
N THR A 185 8.48 -5.26 17.23
CA THR A 185 7.20 -5.10 17.91
C THR A 185 7.02 -6.34 18.79
N SER A 186 7.12 -6.19 20.12
CA SER A 186 6.96 -7.29 21.07
C SER A 186 5.59 -7.94 20.91
N LEU A 187 5.58 -9.21 20.50
CA LEU A 187 4.42 -10.05 20.21
C LEU A 187 3.72 -10.56 21.49
N ASN A 188 3.47 -9.70 22.49
CA ASN A 188 2.72 -10.10 23.69
C ASN A 188 1.35 -9.41 23.73
N PRO A 189 0.28 -10.06 23.22
CA PRO A 189 -1.09 -9.54 23.29
C PRO A 189 -1.73 -9.68 24.68
N THR A 190 -1.05 -10.27 25.67
CA THR A 190 -1.65 -10.66 26.95
C THR A 190 -1.47 -9.68 28.13
N ILE A 191 -0.72 -8.58 28.00
CA ILE A 191 -0.46 -7.63 29.11
C ILE A 191 -0.92 -6.19 28.83
N ALA A 192 -1.48 -5.91 27.65
CA ALA A 192 -1.75 -4.54 27.22
C ALA A 192 -3.25 -4.21 27.23
N ALA A 193 -3.93 -4.36 28.37
CA ALA A 193 -5.31 -3.87 28.50
C ALA A 193 -5.41 -2.33 28.41
N ASN A 194 -4.28 -1.59 28.55
CA ASN A 194 -4.26 -0.12 28.56
C ASN A 194 -3.05 0.54 27.86
N SER A 195 -2.27 -0.19 27.05
CA SER A 195 -1.10 0.37 26.36
C SER A 195 -1.19 0.14 24.86
N THR A 196 -1.15 1.23 24.09
CA THR A 196 -1.13 1.29 22.63
C THR A 196 -0.44 0.07 21.99
N VAL A 197 -1.21 -0.76 21.28
CA VAL A 197 -0.70 -1.86 20.47
C VAL A 197 0.40 -1.30 19.57
N LEU A 198 1.66 -1.62 19.85
CA LEU A 198 2.77 -1.23 18.99
C LEU A 198 2.49 -1.86 17.61
N LYS A 199 2.34 -1.04 16.58
CA LYS A 199 2.07 -1.52 15.23
C LYS A 199 3.40 -1.86 14.55
N PRO A 200 3.48 -2.92 13.74
CA PRO A 200 4.69 -3.23 13.00
C PRO A 200 4.96 -2.18 11.94
N SER A 201 6.22 -1.80 11.77
CA SER A 201 6.66 -0.81 10.80
C SER A 201 6.58 -1.33 9.36
N CYS A 202 6.07 -0.51 8.44
CA CYS A 202 6.14 -0.67 6.99
C CYS A 202 6.95 0.50 6.43
N LEU A 203 8.00 0.21 5.65
CA LEU A 203 8.84 1.24 5.04
C LEU A 203 8.29 1.61 3.68
N ILE A 204 8.13 2.91 3.43
CA ILE A 204 7.78 3.47 2.13
C ILE A 204 8.95 4.33 1.67
N LEU A 205 9.51 4.01 0.51
CA LEU A 205 10.55 4.78 -0.15
C LEU A 205 9.88 5.52 -1.32
N ASP A 206 9.71 6.84 -1.18
CA ASP A 206 9.15 7.68 -2.25
C ASP A 206 10.26 8.19 -3.17
N GLU A 207 9.91 8.43 -4.44
CA GLU A 207 10.82 8.93 -5.49
C GLU A 207 12.14 8.14 -5.66
N VAL A 208 12.10 6.80 -5.55
CA VAL A 208 13.31 5.96 -5.60
C VAL A 208 14.09 6.04 -6.92
N ASP A 209 13.47 6.53 -7.98
CA ASP A 209 14.12 6.86 -9.25
C ASP A 209 15.14 8.01 -9.12
N GLY A 210 15.03 8.86 -8.09
CA GLY A 210 16.01 9.88 -7.74
C GLY A 210 17.18 9.39 -6.88
N ALA A 211 17.16 8.13 -6.41
CA ALA A 211 18.21 7.56 -5.58
C ALA A 211 19.53 7.35 -6.35
N LEU A 212 20.65 7.26 -5.62
CA LEU A 212 21.89 6.71 -6.19
C LEU A 212 21.73 5.21 -6.47
N PRO A 213 22.25 4.69 -7.60
CA PRO A 213 22.21 3.26 -7.92
C PRO A 213 22.78 2.37 -6.80
N ALA A 214 23.83 2.84 -6.12
CA ALA A 214 24.45 2.14 -4.99
C ALA A 214 23.51 1.98 -3.78
N ALA A 215 22.61 2.95 -3.54
CA ALA A 215 21.62 2.84 -2.47
C ALA A 215 20.58 1.76 -2.83
N VAL A 216 20.10 1.79 -4.07
CA VAL A 216 19.14 0.81 -4.58
C VAL A 216 19.71 -0.62 -4.59
N GLU A 217 21.02 -0.77 -4.80
CA GLU A 217 21.72 -2.05 -4.71
C GLU A 217 21.78 -2.60 -3.27
N VAL A 218 21.90 -1.73 -2.26
CA VAL A 218 21.79 -2.15 -0.84
C VAL A 218 20.40 -2.73 -0.59
N LEU A 219 19.36 -2.09 -1.13
CA LEU A 219 17.98 -2.55 -1.00
C LEU A 219 17.74 -3.90 -1.71
N SER A 220 18.22 -4.05 -2.95
CA SER A 220 18.08 -5.32 -3.69
C SER A 220 18.82 -6.45 -2.97
N THR A 221 20.03 -6.19 -2.46
CA THR A 221 20.81 -7.15 -1.68
C THR A 221 20.10 -7.54 -0.39
N ALA A 222 19.54 -6.56 0.34
CA ALA A 222 18.78 -6.82 1.56
C ALA A 222 17.53 -7.67 1.31
N ALA A 223 16.89 -7.49 0.16
CA ALA A 223 15.74 -8.30 -0.24
C ALA A 223 16.15 -9.73 -0.62
N CYS A 224 17.26 -9.92 -1.33
CA CYS A 224 17.76 -11.25 -1.70
C CYS A 224 18.28 -12.07 -0.50
N ASN A 225 18.75 -11.42 0.56
CA ASN A 225 19.28 -12.10 1.74
C ASN A 225 18.17 -12.87 2.48
N ALA A 226 18.17 -14.20 2.42
CA ALA A 226 17.33 -15.04 3.25
C ALA A 226 17.71 -14.90 4.73
N ALA A 227 16.77 -15.11 5.65
CA ALA A 227 17.15 -15.20 7.05
C ALA A 227 18.00 -16.45 7.28
N PRO A 228 19.04 -16.36 8.13
CA PRO A 228 19.74 -17.56 8.55
C PRO A 228 18.74 -18.46 9.29
N VAL A 229 18.59 -19.69 8.80
CA VAL A 229 17.87 -20.75 9.51
C VAL A 229 18.53 -20.93 10.89
N ALA A 230 17.72 -20.98 11.94
CA ALA A 230 18.17 -21.16 13.31
C ALA A 230 18.93 -22.48 13.45
N GLY A 231 20.25 -22.45 13.25
CA GLY A 231 21.10 -23.65 13.26
C GLY A 231 22.50 -23.43 12.68
N GLU A 232 22.69 -22.50 11.73
CA GLU A 232 24.01 -22.24 11.15
C GLU A 232 24.79 -21.16 11.94
N ARG A 233 25.50 -21.59 12.98
CA ARG A 233 26.54 -20.78 13.61
C ARG A 233 27.70 -20.60 12.62
N LYS A 234 27.70 -19.51 11.84
CA LYS A 234 28.89 -19.10 11.07
C LYS A 234 30.03 -18.79 12.03
N ARG A 235 31.15 -19.50 11.86
CA ARG A 235 32.41 -19.31 12.59
C ARG A 235 32.87 -17.85 12.47
N ALA A 236 33.17 -17.26 13.63
CA ALA A 236 33.63 -15.89 13.76
C ALA A 236 34.99 -15.68 13.10
N GLY A 237 35.06 -14.74 12.15
CA GLY A 237 36.29 -14.29 11.52
C GLY A 237 36.04 -13.02 10.69
N LYS A 238 36.63 -11.90 11.13
CA LYS A 238 36.50 -10.51 10.62
C LYS A 238 35.15 -9.83 10.85
N LYS A 239 35.20 -8.53 11.20
CA LYS A 239 34.08 -7.58 11.35
C LYS A 239 33.27 -7.47 10.05
N HIS A 240 32.54 -8.51 9.68
CA HIS A 240 31.61 -8.47 8.57
C HIS A 240 30.31 -7.90 9.15
N ARG A 241 29.93 -6.68 8.72
CA ARG A 241 28.59 -6.13 9.00
C ARG A 241 27.56 -7.25 8.69
N SER A 242 26.69 -7.55 9.65
CA SER A 242 25.67 -8.59 9.51
C SER A 242 24.91 -8.39 8.20
N ALA A 243 24.61 -9.48 7.49
CA ALA A 243 23.77 -9.44 6.30
C ALA A 243 22.41 -8.86 6.71
N LEU A 244 22.03 -7.73 6.11
CA LEU A 244 20.75 -7.10 6.35
C LEU A 244 19.66 -7.97 5.70
N VAL A 245 18.67 -8.39 6.50
CA VAL A 245 17.57 -9.23 6.05
C VAL A 245 16.27 -8.47 6.27
N LEU A 246 15.46 -8.33 5.22
CA LEU A 246 14.15 -7.70 5.34
C LEU A 246 13.17 -8.63 6.07
N ARG A 247 12.67 -8.15 7.22
CA ARG A 247 11.63 -8.81 8.04
C ARG A 247 10.29 -8.06 8.01
N ARG A 248 10.23 -6.97 7.26
CA ARG A 248 9.09 -6.06 7.19
C ARG A 248 8.82 -5.67 5.74
N PRO A 249 7.57 -5.37 5.36
CA PRO A 249 7.24 -4.95 4.02
C PRO A 249 7.92 -3.63 3.67
N VAL A 250 8.46 -3.56 2.46
CA VAL A 250 9.05 -2.34 1.90
C VAL A 250 8.38 -2.03 0.56
N ILE A 251 7.77 -0.85 0.48
CA ILE A 251 7.13 -0.32 -0.73
C ILE A 251 8.03 0.76 -1.31
N CYS A 252 8.38 0.63 -2.58
CA CYS A 252 9.13 1.61 -3.35
C CYS A 252 8.18 2.30 -4.32
N ILE A 253 8.27 3.61 -4.47
CA ILE A 253 7.47 4.39 -5.41
C ILE A 253 8.41 5.10 -6.37
N CYS A 254 8.14 4.98 -7.66
CA CYS A 254 8.89 5.66 -8.71
C CYS A 254 7.96 6.26 -9.76
N ASN A 255 8.42 7.31 -10.44
CA ASN A 255 7.72 7.84 -11.60
C ASN A 255 8.15 7.08 -12.87
N ASP A 256 9.45 6.86 -13.05
CA ASP A 256 10.00 6.10 -14.18
C ASP A 256 10.58 4.74 -13.74
N LEU A 257 9.98 3.65 -14.22
CA LEU A 257 10.45 2.28 -13.99
C LEU A 257 11.77 1.96 -14.71
N TYR A 258 12.10 2.68 -15.79
CA TYR A 258 13.28 2.41 -16.62
C TYR A 258 14.49 3.28 -16.24
N ALA A 259 14.37 4.07 -15.17
CA ALA A 259 15.46 4.86 -14.61
C ALA A 259 16.71 4.00 -14.33
N PRO A 260 17.93 4.48 -14.65
CA PRO A 260 19.17 3.73 -14.42
C PRO A 260 19.36 3.28 -12.97
N SER A 261 18.94 4.11 -12.00
CA SER A 261 19.01 3.81 -10.58
C SER A 261 18.20 2.58 -10.15
N LEU A 262 17.13 2.26 -10.88
CA LEU A 262 16.26 1.12 -10.57
C LEU A 262 16.62 -0.18 -11.30
N ARG A 263 17.66 -0.17 -12.14
CA ARG A 263 18.17 -1.38 -12.79
C ARG A 263 18.46 -2.52 -11.80
N PRO A 264 19.07 -2.28 -10.60
CA PRO A 264 19.31 -3.33 -9.64
C PRO A 264 18.04 -3.98 -9.10
N LEU A 265 16.92 -3.24 -8.95
CA LEU A 265 15.64 -3.80 -8.48
C LEU A 265 14.89 -4.58 -9.56
N ARG A 266 15.20 -4.32 -10.82
CA ARG A 266 14.61 -5.01 -11.98
C ARG A 266 15.44 -6.21 -12.44
N ALA A 267 16.59 -6.45 -11.84
CA ALA A 267 17.45 -7.57 -12.21
C ALA A 267 16.71 -8.89 -11.97
N PRO A 268 16.86 -9.88 -12.87
CA PRO A 268 16.25 -11.19 -12.69
C PRO A 268 16.77 -11.83 -11.39
N GLY A 269 15.87 -12.39 -10.58
CA GLY A 269 16.19 -13.02 -9.30
C GLY A 269 16.02 -12.11 -8.08
N VAL A 270 15.74 -10.82 -8.26
CA VAL A 270 15.37 -9.94 -7.14
C VAL A 270 13.89 -10.17 -6.77
N PRO A 271 13.56 -10.41 -5.49
CA PRO A 271 12.18 -10.64 -5.03
C PRO A 271 11.38 -9.32 -4.99
N CYS A 272 11.27 -8.64 -6.13
CA CYS A 272 10.58 -7.37 -6.30
C CYS A 272 9.36 -7.52 -7.22
N PHE A 273 8.19 -7.16 -6.73
CA PHE A 273 6.95 -7.16 -7.49
C PHE A 273 6.68 -5.78 -8.08
N ILE A 274 6.58 -5.69 -9.40
CA ILE A 274 6.38 -4.43 -10.10
C ILE A 274 4.89 -4.22 -10.34
N LEU A 275 4.34 -3.18 -9.72
CA LEU A 275 2.96 -2.73 -9.90
C LEU A 275 2.93 -1.44 -10.71
N ARG A 276 2.34 -1.49 -11.90
CA ARG A 276 2.13 -0.31 -12.74
C ARG A 276 0.72 0.23 -12.51
N LEU A 277 0.61 1.46 -12.01
CA LEU A 277 -0.66 2.15 -11.92
C LEU A 277 -1.05 2.61 -13.33
N PRO A 278 -2.19 2.13 -13.87
CA PRO A 278 -2.71 2.63 -15.13
C PRO A 278 -3.23 4.06 -14.96
N SER A 279 -3.44 4.75 -16.08
CA SER A 279 -4.14 6.03 -16.07
C SER A 279 -5.56 5.84 -15.50
N ILE A 280 -6.03 6.87 -14.80
CA ILE A 280 -7.35 6.85 -14.17
C ILE A 280 -8.43 6.89 -15.25
N ASP A 281 -9.53 6.18 -15.00
CA ASP A 281 -10.71 6.24 -15.85
C ASP A 281 -11.32 7.65 -15.83
N LEU A 282 -11.60 8.19 -17.02
CA LEU A 282 -12.07 9.56 -17.18
C LEU A 282 -13.39 9.80 -16.43
N ASN A 283 -14.34 8.87 -16.49
CA ASN A 283 -15.63 9.03 -15.83
C ASN A 283 -15.49 9.03 -14.31
N ARG A 284 -14.57 8.21 -13.79
CA ARG A 284 -14.27 8.17 -12.34
C ARG A 284 -13.65 9.47 -11.85
N LEU A 285 -12.72 10.04 -12.62
CA LEU A 285 -12.12 11.34 -12.32
C LEU A 285 -13.16 12.46 -12.40
N ILE A 286 -13.96 12.54 -13.47
CA ILE A 286 -15.03 13.54 -13.62
C ILE A 286 -16.03 13.45 -12.47
N SER A 287 -16.46 12.24 -12.09
CA SER A 287 -17.41 12.05 -10.99
C SER A 287 -16.86 12.55 -9.66
N ARG A 288 -15.56 12.33 -9.40
CA ARG A 288 -14.88 12.84 -8.22
C ARG A 288 -14.75 14.36 -8.25
N LEU A 289 -14.36 14.94 -9.39
CA LEU A 289 -14.22 16.39 -9.56
C LEU A 289 -15.58 17.11 -9.48
N ASP A 290 -16.65 16.56 -10.06
CA ASP A 290 -18.02 17.10 -9.96
C ASP A 290 -18.50 17.12 -8.50
N TRP A 291 -18.25 16.04 -7.76
CA TRP A 291 -18.57 16.00 -6.33
C TRP A 291 -17.80 17.07 -5.53
N ILE A 292 -16.51 17.26 -5.81
CA ILE A 292 -15.70 18.31 -5.16
C ILE A 292 -16.20 19.70 -5.54
N ALA A 293 -16.45 19.96 -6.82
CA ALA A 293 -16.94 21.25 -7.31
C ALA A 293 -18.26 21.64 -6.64
N ARG A 294 -19.21 20.70 -6.52
CA ARG A 294 -20.49 20.93 -5.81
C ARG A 294 -20.31 21.18 -4.32
N THR A 295 -19.37 20.47 -3.67
CA THR A 295 -19.06 20.67 -2.25
C THR A 295 -18.47 22.07 -2.01
N GLU A 296 -17.77 22.60 -2.99
CA GLU A 296 -17.14 23.93 -2.95
C GLU A 296 -18.01 25.04 -3.56
N ASP A 297 -19.28 24.73 -3.88
CA ASP A 297 -20.28 25.61 -4.48
C ASP A 297 -19.88 26.22 -5.84
N ILE A 298 -19.15 25.44 -6.66
CA ILE A 298 -18.78 25.81 -8.01
C ILE A 298 -19.67 25.09 -9.01
N VAL A 299 -20.38 25.86 -9.84
CA VAL A 299 -21.21 25.33 -10.92
C VAL A 299 -20.33 25.11 -12.15
N VAL A 300 -19.93 23.87 -12.39
CA VAL A 300 -19.09 23.48 -13.54
C VAL A 300 -19.80 22.45 -14.39
N GLY A 301 -19.82 22.65 -15.71
CA GLY A 301 -20.37 21.67 -16.65
C GLY A 301 -19.47 20.43 -16.79
N LYS A 302 -20.08 19.24 -16.95
CA LYS A 302 -19.34 17.97 -17.16
C LYS A 302 -18.37 18.03 -18.36
N ASN A 303 -18.74 18.75 -19.41
CA ASN A 303 -17.88 18.94 -20.58
C ASN A 303 -16.59 19.71 -20.24
N PHE A 304 -16.70 20.72 -19.37
CA PHE A 304 -15.52 21.45 -18.89
C PHE A 304 -14.63 20.54 -18.04
N LEU A 305 -15.21 19.74 -17.14
CA LEU A 305 -14.45 18.78 -16.33
C LEU A 305 -13.75 17.71 -17.19
N SER A 306 -14.41 17.24 -18.25
CA SER A 306 -13.80 16.31 -19.22
C SER A 306 -12.61 16.96 -19.92
N ASN A 307 -12.80 18.17 -20.45
CA ASN A 307 -11.72 18.90 -21.13
C ASN A 307 -10.56 19.22 -20.18
N LEU A 308 -10.85 19.55 -18.92
CA LEU A 308 -9.84 19.79 -17.89
C LEU A 308 -9.05 18.52 -17.56
N ALA A 309 -9.74 17.38 -17.43
CA ALA A 309 -9.10 16.10 -17.17
C ALA A 309 -8.20 15.66 -18.32
N ASP A 310 -8.63 15.85 -19.57
CA ASP A 310 -7.84 15.51 -20.74
C ASP A 310 -6.66 16.48 -20.93
N SER A 311 -6.85 17.79 -20.73
CA SER A 311 -5.76 18.79 -20.82
C SER A 311 -4.70 18.61 -19.73
N SER A 312 -5.11 18.13 -18.55
CA SER A 312 -4.21 17.84 -17.43
C SER A 312 -3.56 16.45 -17.51
N GLY A 313 -3.75 15.70 -18.59
CA GLY A 313 -3.19 14.35 -18.75
C GLY A 313 -3.70 13.35 -17.71
N ARG A 314 -4.91 13.58 -17.17
CA ARG A 314 -5.54 12.82 -16.08
C ARG A 314 -4.74 12.82 -14.76
N ASP A 315 -3.96 13.86 -14.51
CA ASP A 315 -3.35 14.14 -13.21
C ASP A 315 -4.41 14.73 -12.25
N ILE A 316 -4.69 14.01 -11.16
CA ILE A 316 -5.68 14.41 -10.16
C ILE A 316 -5.27 15.71 -9.48
N ARG A 317 -3.99 15.82 -9.13
CA ARG A 317 -3.43 16.97 -8.40
C ARG A 317 -3.52 18.23 -9.26
N ALA A 318 -3.17 18.12 -10.53
CA ALA A 318 -3.29 19.22 -11.49
C ALA A 318 -4.76 19.66 -11.67
N CYS A 319 -5.68 18.71 -11.81
CA CYS A 319 -7.12 19.02 -11.91
C CYS A 319 -7.64 19.74 -10.66
N LEU A 320 -7.28 19.28 -9.46
CA LEU A 320 -7.69 19.92 -8.21
C LEU A 320 -7.11 21.33 -8.06
N ASN A 321 -5.85 21.53 -8.42
CA ASN A 321 -5.22 22.85 -8.39
C ASN A 321 -5.90 23.82 -9.38
N ALA A 322 -6.26 23.34 -10.57
CA ALA A 322 -6.98 24.14 -11.56
C ALA A 322 -8.38 24.53 -11.07
N LEU A 323 -9.14 23.60 -10.48
CA LEU A 323 -10.44 23.92 -9.90
C LEU A 323 -10.32 24.87 -8.70
N GLN A 324 -9.29 24.71 -7.87
CA GLN A 324 -9.02 25.63 -6.77
C GLN A 324 -8.73 27.04 -7.29
N PHE A 325 -7.97 27.16 -8.38
CA PHE A 325 -7.67 28.44 -9.02
C PHE A 325 -8.91 29.11 -9.62
N LEU A 326 -9.88 28.35 -10.12
CA LEU A 326 -11.14 28.91 -10.62
C LEU A 326 -12.05 29.47 -9.52
N LYS A 327 -11.87 29.04 -8.27
CA LYS A 327 -12.62 29.54 -7.11
C LYS A 327 -12.01 30.80 -6.51
N ALA A 328 -10.68 30.89 -6.53
CA ALA A 328 -9.91 31.97 -5.93
C ALA A 328 -10.16 33.30 -6.67
#